data_AF-A0A3P7LPE1-F1
#
_entry.id   AF-A0A3P7LPE1-F1
#
_cell.length_a   1.000
_cell.length_b   1.000
_cell.length_c   1.000
_cell.angle_alpha   90.00
_cell.angle_beta   90.00
_cell.angle_gamma   90.00
#
_symmetry.space_group_name_H-M   'P 1'
#
loop_
_entity.id
_entity.type
_entity.pdbx_description
1 polymer ?
#
loop_
_entity_poly.entity_id
_entity_poly.type
_entity_poly.pdbx_seq_one_letter_code
_entity_poly.pdbx_strand_id
1 'polypeptide(L)'
;MLRVLKLYKFGYDREFYPGYATSMASYPGLLYSSDDFALMSSGLAVIETTISVFDKNLFNNTKATGQLPTWIRAIVSNQLARDAREWCKLYAKYNSGTYNNQWYNDYTKDEFSKCNCNPPYSAEAGISARGDLNPANGTYEFPGQGHVNHGALDYKGTNVSLMKKLEFRAQGGPTWGTVPPFKWSTFDF
;
A
#
# COMPACT_ATOMS: atom_id res chain seq x y z
N MET A 1 -12.58 -2.09 9.91
CA MET A 1 -11.23 -1.50 10.04
C MET A 1 -10.51 -2.01 11.32
N LEU A 2 -10.24 -3.32 11.45
CA LEU A 2 -9.44 -3.82 12.58
C LEU A 2 -7.96 -3.76 12.22
N ARG A 3 -7.18 -2.91 12.90
CA ARG A 3 -5.79 -2.60 12.54
C ARG A 3 -4.82 -3.04 13.64
N VAL A 4 -3.64 -3.49 13.24
CA VAL A 4 -2.55 -3.90 14.13
C VAL A 4 -1.25 -3.36 13.58
N LEU A 5 -0.61 -2.44 14.32
CA LEU A 5 0.77 -2.06 14.05
C LEU A 5 1.69 -3.16 14.57
N LYS A 6 2.67 -3.58 13.77
CA LYS A 6 3.52 -4.73 14.07
C LYS A 6 4.98 -4.33 14.04
N LEU A 7 5.72 -4.81 15.03
CA LEU A 7 7.19 -4.79 15.04
C LEU A 7 7.66 -6.23 15.18
N TYR A 8 8.19 -6.79 14.10
CA TYR A 8 8.85 -8.10 14.13
C TYR A 8 10.36 -7.89 14.27
N LYS A 9 10.99 -8.78 15.06
CA LYS A 9 12.44 -8.84 15.25
C LYS A 9 12.83 -10.31 15.28
N PHE A 10 13.32 -10.82 14.16
CA PHE A 10 13.73 -12.21 14.04
C PHE A 10 15.21 -12.37 14.44
N GLY A 11 15.54 -13.50 15.06
CA GLY A 11 16.91 -13.89 15.42
C GLY A 11 17.71 -14.44 14.24
N TYR A 12 17.50 -13.92 13.03
CA TYR A 12 18.22 -14.35 11.84
C TYR A 12 19.66 -13.81 11.84
N ASP A 13 20.52 -14.48 11.07
CA ASP A 13 21.84 -13.95 10.77
C ASP A 13 21.72 -12.62 10.03
N ARG A 14 22.25 -11.55 10.63
CA ARG A 14 22.15 -10.18 10.12
C ARG A 14 23.00 -9.93 8.90
N GLU A 15 24.01 -10.77 8.65
CA GLU A 15 24.77 -10.70 7.41
C GLU A 15 23.87 -11.04 6.23
N PHE A 16 23.12 -12.14 6.32
CA PHE A 16 22.22 -12.60 5.25
C PHE A 16 20.85 -11.92 5.23
N TYR A 17 20.34 -11.52 6.40
CA TYR A 17 19.01 -10.92 6.57
C TYR A 17 19.12 -9.50 7.17
N PRO A 18 19.56 -8.49 6.40
CA PRO A 18 19.72 -7.12 6.89
C PRO A 18 18.39 -6.51 7.37
N GLY A 19 17.26 -6.96 6.81
CA GLY A 19 15.90 -6.61 7.22
C GLY A 19 15.31 -7.51 8.33
N TYR A 20 16.13 -8.10 9.20
CA TYR A 20 15.70 -8.97 10.30
C TYR A 20 14.69 -8.34 11.28
N ALA A 21 14.61 -7.00 11.33
CA ALA A 21 13.58 -6.29 12.06
C ALA A 21 12.75 -5.37 11.15
N THR A 22 11.43 -5.43 11.28
CA THR A 22 10.47 -4.71 10.42
C THR A 22 9.36 -4.10 11.27
N SER A 23 9.13 -2.79 11.15
CA SER A 23 7.93 -2.12 11.66
C SER A 23 6.94 -1.85 10.52
N MET A 24 5.67 -2.16 10.68
CA MET A 24 4.67 -2.05 9.61
C MET A 24 3.24 -1.83 10.13
N ALA A 25 2.39 -1.25 9.29
CA ALA A 25 0.94 -1.26 9.48
C ALA A 25 0.35 -2.56 8.90
N SER A 26 -0.64 -3.16 9.57
CA SER A 26 -1.19 -4.47 9.21
C SER A 26 -2.56 -4.72 9.87
N TYR A 27 -3.04 -5.96 9.79
CA TYR A 27 -4.35 -6.44 10.24
C TYR A 27 -4.18 -7.73 11.08
N PRO A 28 -5.15 -8.15 11.91
CA PRO A 28 -5.11 -9.44 12.57
C PRO A 28 -4.90 -10.60 11.58
N GLY A 29 -4.12 -11.61 11.97
CA GLY A 29 -3.87 -12.81 11.14
C GLY A 29 -2.87 -12.66 9.98
N LEU A 30 -2.70 -11.47 9.39
CA LEU A 30 -1.72 -11.27 8.31
C LEU A 30 -0.27 -11.30 8.82
N LEU A 31 0.67 -11.85 8.05
CA LEU A 31 2.11 -11.88 8.40
C LEU A 31 2.92 -10.73 7.76
N TYR A 32 2.26 -9.90 6.95
CA TYR A 32 2.84 -8.79 6.19
C TYR A 32 1.97 -7.53 6.32
N SER A 33 2.42 -6.42 5.75
CA SER A 33 1.58 -5.25 5.53
C SER A 33 0.73 -5.51 4.29
N SER A 34 -0.58 -5.31 4.33
CA SER A 34 -1.44 -5.34 3.13
C SER A 34 -1.95 -3.94 2.82
N ASP A 35 -1.16 -2.93 3.21
CA ASP A 35 -1.44 -1.52 2.99
C ASP A 35 -0.78 -1.01 1.69
N ASP A 36 0.47 -1.31 1.33
CA ASP A 36 1.63 -1.70 2.15
C ASP A 36 2.34 -0.47 2.75
N PHE A 37 2.83 -0.60 3.99
CA PHE A 37 3.80 0.31 4.61
C PHE A 37 4.71 -0.45 5.57
N ALA A 38 6.01 -0.53 5.25
CA ALA A 38 7.03 -1.21 6.05
C ALA A 38 8.34 -0.42 6.13
N LEU A 39 8.97 -0.43 7.30
CA LEU A 39 10.32 0.09 7.54
C LEU A 39 11.19 -1.07 8.08
N MET A 40 12.40 -1.23 7.55
CA MET A 40 13.28 -2.35 7.85
C MET A 40 14.62 -1.91 8.47
N SER A 41 15.22 -2.79 9.27
CA SER A 41 16.55 -2.59 9.88
C SER A 41 17.69 -2.39 8.88
N SER A 42 17.49 -2.74 7.60
CA SER A 42 18.40 -2.41 6.50
C SER A 42 18.43 -0.92 6.16
N GLY A 43 17.53 -0.11 6.73
CA GLY A 43 17.37 1.32 6.41
C GLY A 43 16.38 1.58 5.26
N LEU A 44 15.72 0.54 4.75
CA LEU A 44 14.72 0.66 3.70
C LEU A 44 13.34 1.04 4.28
N ALA A 45 12.64 1.95 3.59
CA ALA A 45 11.19 2.06 3.63
C ALA A 45 10.62 1.50 2.33
N VAL A 46 9.51 0.80 2.43
CA VAL A 46 8.77 0.22 1.31
C VAL A 46 7.29 0.55 1.49
N ILE A 47 6.71 1.13 0.46
CA ILE A 47 5.29 1.47 0.33
C ILE A 47 4.80 1.09 -1.07
N GLU A 48 3.50 0.83 -1.21
CA GLU A 48 2.88 0.56 -2.51
C GLU A 48 1.55 1.27 -2.69
N THR A 49 1.15 1.39 -3.96
CA THR A 49 -0.22 1.65 -4.38
C THR A 49 -0.61 0.70 -5.51
N THR A 50 -1.76 0.06 -5.38
CA THR A 50 -2.21 -1.01 -6.27
C THR A 50 -2.58 -0.46 -7.65
N ILE A 51 -2.14 -1.12 -8.71
CA ILE A 51 -2.53 -0.82 -10.09
C ILE A 51 -3.48 -1.89 -10.64
N SER A 52 -4.56 -1.43 -11.26
CA SER A 52 -5.54 -2.32 -11.92
C SER A 52 -5.01 -2.85 -13.24
N VAL A 53 -5.14 -4.16 -13.46
CA VAL A 53 -4.83 -4.80 -14.74
C VAL A 53 -6.10 -4.86 -15.59
N PHE A 54 -6.20 -3.97 -16.57
CA PHE A 54 -7.37 -3.87 -17.46
C PHE A 54 -7.30 -4.83 -18.67
N ASP A 55 -6.09 -5.13 -19.16
CA ASP A 55 -5.91 -6.16 -20.20
C ASP A 55 -6.04 -7.57 -19.59
N LYS A 56 -7.21 -8.17 -19.80
CA LYS A 56 -7.55 -9.50 -19.28
C LYS A 56 -6.70 -10.62 -19.90
N ASN A 57 -6.05 -10.40 -21.04
CA ASN A 57 -5.17 -11.42 -21.65
C ASN A 57 -3.94 -11.70 -20.77
N LEU A 58 -3.49 -10.72 -19.98
CA LEU A 58 -2.35 -10.87 -19.07
C LEU A 58 -2.60 -11.93 -17.97
N PHE A 59 -3.85 -12.18 -17.59
CA PHE A 59 -4.18 -13.23 -16.62
C PHE A 59 -3.84 -14.64 -17.12
N ASN A 60 -3.71 -14.85 -18.45
CA ASN A 60 -3.21 -16.12 -18.99
C ASN A 60 -1.76 -16.42 -18.54
N ASN A 61 -1.00 -15.41 -18.11
CA ASN A 61 0.36 -15.57 -17.58
C ASN A 61 0.40 -15.89 -16.08
N THR A 62 -0.72 -15.79 -15.36
CA THR A 62 -0.81 -16.20 -13.94
C THR A 62 -0.92 -17.72 -13.87
N LYS A 63 0.03 -18.38 -13.20
CA LYS A 63 0.16 -19.84 -13.10
C LYS A 63 0.34 -20.27 -11.64
N ALA A 64 -0.21 -21.41 -11.26
CA ALA A 64 -0.06 -21.97 -9.92
C ALA A 64 1.38 -22.48 -9.64
N THR A 65 2.13 -22.85 -10.68
CA THR A 65 3.47 -23.44 -10.57
C THR A 65 4.53 -22.47 -11.08
N GLY A 66 5.66 -22.36 -10.37
CA GLY A 66 6.79 -21.50 -10.77
C GLY A 66 6.62 -20.01 -10.46
N GLN A 67 5.57 -19.64 -9.71
CA GLN A 67 5.28 -18.27 -9.30
C GLN A 67 5.06 -18.20 -7.78
N LEU A 68 5.31 -17.04 -7.19
CA LEU A 68 5.10 -16.76 -5.77
C LEU A 68 4.12 -15.57 -5.60
N PRO A 69 3.06 -15.70 -4.78
CA PRO A 69 2.18 -14.59 -4.44
C PRO A 69 2.93 -13.36 -3.90
N THR A 70 2.44 -12.16 -4.21
CA THR A 70 3.01 -10.86 -3.79
C THR A 70 3.40 -10.82 -2.31
N TRP A 71 2.55 -11.29 -1.41
CA TRP A 71 2.82 -11.25 0.03
C TRP A 71 4.09 -12.02 0.43
N ILE A 72 4.38 -13.16 -0.21
CA ILE A 72 5.61 -13.92 0.02
C ILE A 72 6.81 -13.16 -0.54
N ARG A 73 6.70 -12.65 -1.79
CA ARG A 73 7.76 -11.88 -2.45
C ARG A 73 8.11 -10.60 -1.68
N ALA A 74 7.12 -9.93 -1.10
CA ALA A 74 7.28 -8.75 -0.26
C ALA A 74 8.02 -9.07 1.05
N ILE A 75 7.60 -10.11 1.80
CA ILE A 75 8.30 -10.54 3.02
C ILE A 75 9.78 -10.87 2.72
N VAL A 76 10.03 -11.72 1.71
CA VAL A 76 11.38 -12.16 1.35
C VAL A 76 12.26 -10.99 0.93
N SER A 77 11.74 -10.05 0.12
CA SER A 77 12.49 -8.88 -0.34
C SER A 77 12.77 -7.90 0.80
N ASN A 78 11.80 -7.68 1.70
CA ASN A 78 11.98 -6.84 2.89
C ASN A 78 13.07 -7.38 3.83
N GLN A 79 13.16 -8.70 3.99
CA GLN A 79 14.13 -9.33 4.90
C GLN A 79 15.55 -9.40 4.32
N LEU A 80 15.69 -9.67 3.02
CA LEU A 80 16.99 -9.92 2.37
C LEU A 80 17.67 -8.66 1.80
N ALA A 81 16.91 -7.65 1.38
CA ALA A 81 17.48 -6.50 0.66
C ALA A 81 18.27 -5.53 1.55
N ARG A 82 19.49 -5.21 1.12
CA ARG A 82 20.35 -4.14 1.69
C ARG A 82 20.01 -2.77 1.11
N ASP A 83 19.62 -2.72 -0.16
CA ASP A 83 19.27 -1.49 -0.87
C ASP A 83 18.04 -1.68 -1.79
N ALA A 84 17.49 -0.58 -2.30
CA ALA A 84 16.28 -0.60 -3.12
C ALA A 84 16.46 -1.32 -4.48
N ARG A 85 17.67 -1.34 -5.04
CA ARG A 85 17.96 -2.05 -6.30
C ARG A 85 18.02 -3.55 -6.07
N GLU A 86 18.55 -4.00 -4.94
CA GLU A 86 18.48 -5.39 -4.50
C GLU A 86 17.03 -5.79 -4.20
N TRP A 87 16.26 -4.94 -3.52
CA TRP A 87 14.83 -5.19 -3.26
C TRP A 87 14.05 -5.43 -4.55
N CYS A 88 14.18 -4.56 -5.55
CA CYS A 88 13.51 -4.74 -6.85
C CYS A 88 13.96 -6.03 -7.58
N LYS A 89 15.26 -6.36 -7.52
CA LYS A 89 15.80 -7.61 -8.10
C LYS A 89 15.27 -8.88 -7.41
N LEU A 90 15.02 -8.83 -6.11
CA LEU A 90 14.45 -9.93 -5.34
C LEU A 90 12.94 -10.05 -5.61
N TYR A 91 12.22 -8.93 -5.52
CA TYR A 91 10.76 -8.88 -5.65
C TYR A 91 10.26 -9.29 -7.04
N ALA A 92 11.04 -9.02 -8.09
CA ALA A 92 10.73 -9.41 -9.47
C ALA A 92 10.83 -10.93 -9.74
N LYS A 93 11.54 -11.70 -8.89
CA LYS A 93 11.66 -13.16 -9.06
C LYS A 93 10.31 -13.83 -8.82
N TYR A 94 9.98 -14.81 -9.66
CA TYR A 94 8.75 -15.62 -9.56
C TYR A 94 7.47 -14.76 -9.53
N ASN A 95 7.43 -13.66 -10.29
CA ASN A 95 6.26 -12.78 -10.38
C ASN A 95 4.97 -13.57 -10.70
N SER A 96 3.92 -13.35 -9.91
CA SER A 96 2.61 -14.01 -10.03
C SER A 96 1.60 -13.29 -10.92
N GLY A 97 1.81 -12.00 -11.23
CA GLY A 97 0.79 -11.17 -11.88
C GLY A 97 -0.46 -10.94 -11.00
N THR A 98 -0.35 -11.16 -9.69
CA THR A 98 -1.43 -10.96 -8.70
C THR A 98 -1.02 -9.89 -7.69
N TYR A 99 -1.97 -9.07 -7.22
CA TYR A 99 -1.69 -7.88 -6.39
C TYR A 99 -0.55 -7.04 -7.03
N ASN A 100 -0.89 -6.49 -8.20
CA ASN A 100 0.04 -5.76 -9.07
C ASN A 100 0.11 -4.32 -8.60
N ASN A 101 1.30 -3.87 -8.21
CA ASN A 101 1.45 -2.66 -7.42
C ASN A 101 2.60 -1.79 -7.96
N GLN A 102 2.46 -0.48 -7.87
CA GLN A 102 3.56 0.47 -7.99
C GLN A 102 4.24 0.58 -6.62
N TRP A 103 5.54 0.29 -6.56
CA TRP A 103 6.34 0.45 -5.33
C TRP A 103 7.22 1.70 -5.51
N TYR A 104 7.03 2.72 -4.66
CA TYR A 104 7.54 4.11 -4.75
C TYR A 104 6.73 5.09 -5.63
N ASN A 105 6.67 6.37 -5.21
CA ASN A 105 5.78 7.43 -5.72
C ASN A 105 6.52 8.77 -5.90
N ASP A 106 6.61 9.27 -7.15
CA ASP A 106 6.91 10.67 -7.51
C ASP A 106 5.89 11.14 -8.56
N TYR A 107 4.64 11.33 -8.12
CA TYR A 107 3.51 11.76 -8.96
C TYR A 107 3.74 13.10 -9.71
N THR A 108 4.75 13.89 -9.34
CA THR A 108 5.12 15.13 -10.06
C THR A 108 5.93 14.88 -11.33
N LYS A 109 6.43 13.65 -11.51
CA LYS A 109 7.12 13.16 -12.71
C LYS A 109 6.48 11.92 -13.31
N ASP A 110 5.48 11.34 -12.65
CA ASP A 110 4.72 10.20 -13.15
C ASP A 110 3.87 10.60 -14.36
N GLU A 111 4.09 9.91 -15.48
CA GLU A 111 3.36 10.16 -16.72
C GLU A 111 1.86 9.82 -16.61
N PHE A 112 1.48 8.92 -15.69
CA PHE A 112 0.10 8.50 -15.47
C PHE A 112 -0.65 9.39 -14.48
N SER A 113 0.05 10.26 -13.74
CA SER A 113 -0.59 11.32 -12.95
C SER A 113 -1.06 12.50 -13.79
N LYS A 114 -0.66 12.58 -15.07
CA LYS A 114 -1.06 13.64 -16.01
C LYS A 114 -2.56 13.57 -16.31
N CYS A 115 -3.27 14.69 -16.15
CA CYS A 115 -4.65 14.86 -16.61
C CYS A 115 -4.81 16.11 -17.48
N ASN A 116 -5.97 16.22 -18.14
CA ASN A 116 -6.35 17.41 -18.91
C ASN A 116 -6.89 18.50 -17.95
N CYS A 117 -6.01 19.00 -17.09
CA CYS A 117 -6.30 19.75 -15.87
C CYS A 117 -5.23 20.85 -15.65
N ASN A 118 -5.44 21.80 -14.73
CA ASN A 118 -4.44 22.83 -14.40
C ASN A 118 -4.28 22.99 -12.87
N PRO A 119 -3.12 22.67 -12.28
CA PRO A 119 -1.92 22.12 -12.92
C PRO A 119 -2.17 20.75 -13.58
N PRO A 120 -1.35 20.31 -14.54
CA PRO A 120 -1.62 19.14 -15.38
C PRO A 120 -1.33 17.80 -14.69
N TYR A 121 -1.72 17.65 -13.42
CA TYR A 121 -1.59 16.42 -12.63
C TYR A 121 -2.62 16.33 -11.48
N SER A 122 -3.00 15.10 -11.10
CA SER A 122 -4.03 14.79 -10.08
C SER A 122 -3.49 13.91 -8.95
N ALA A 123 -3.83 14.21 -7.68
CA ALA A 123 -3.34 13.48 -6.50
C ALA A 123 -4.22 12.29 -6.01
N GLU A 124 -5.45 12.25 -6.52
CA GLU A 124 -6.49 11.20 -6.65
C GLU A 124 -7.61 11.86 -7.49
N ALA A 125 -8.07 13.11 -7.26
CA ALA A 125 -7.36 14.38 -7.00
C ALA A 125 -6.92 14.81 -5.56
N GLY A 126 -7.09 13.99 -4.50
CA GLY A 126 -6.55 14.18 -3.14
C GLY A 126 -5.85 12.90 -2.62
N ILE A 127 -5.41 12.80 -1.36
CA ILE A 127 -4.56 11.66 -0.92
C ILE A 127 -5.33 10.64 -0.05
N SER A 128 -6.66 10.76 0.04
CA SER A 128 -7.45 10.08 1.08
C SER A 128 -8.94 10.01 0.74
N ALA A 129 -9.32 9.11 -0.17
CA ALA A 129 -10.70 8.95 -0.65
C ALA A 129 -11.76 8.71 0.46
N ARG A 130 -12.98 9.21 0.24
CA ARG A 130 -14.18 9.05 1.09
C ARG A 130 -15.41 8.68 0.23
N GLY A 131 -15.48 7.45 -0.25
CA GLY A 131 -16.59 6.97 -1.11
C GLY A 131 -17.95 6.88 -0.39
N ASP A 132 -17.95 6.95 0.93
CA ASP A 132 -19.12 6.97 1.80
C ASP A 132 -19.85 8.32 1.86
N LEU A 133 -19.26 9.38 1.29
CA LEU A 133 -19.83 10.72 1.22
C LEU A 133 -20.49 11.04 -0.13
N ASN A 134 -20.43 10.10 -1.08
CA ASN A 134 -21.02 10.26 -2.40
C ASN A 134 -22.54 10.09 -2.36
N PRO A 135 -23.35 10.89 -3.07
CA PRO A 135 -24.80 10.67 -3.11
C PRO A 135 -25.18 9.30 -3.68
N ALA A 136 -25.99 8.53 -2.93
CA ALA A 136 -26.46 7.20 -3.33
C ALA A 136 -27.24 7.18 -4.66
N ASN A 137 -27.84 8.32 -5.04
CA ASN A 137 -28.58 8.52 -6.29
C ASN A 137 -27.77 9.27 -7.38
N GLY A 138 -26.47 9.46 -7.19
CA GLY A 138 -25.60 10.09 -8.17
C GLY A 138 -25.29 9.19 -9.38
N THR A 139 -24.90 9.80 -10.49
CA THR A 139 -24.40 9.12 -11.69
C THR A 139 -22.88 9.23 -11.76
N TYR A 140 -22.20 8.10 -11.93
CA TYR A 140 -20.74 7.99 -11.89
C TYR A 140 -20.22 7.23 -13.12
N GLU A 141 -19.00 7.53 -13.57
CA GLU A 141 -18.44 6.92 -14.80
C GLU A 141 -18.14 5.43 -14.61
N PHE A 142 -17.72 5.04 -13.40
CA PHE A 142 -17.41 3.65 -13.06
C PHE A 142 -17.95 3.29 -11.65
N PRO A 143 -18.37 2.02 -11.39
CA PRO A 143 -19.02 1.65 -10.13
C PRO A 143 -18.22 1.95 -8.86
N GLY A 144 -16.89 1.91 -8.91
CA GLY A 144 -16.01 2.20 -7.76
C GLY A 144 -15.92 3.68 -7.37
N GLN A 145 -16.48 4.60 -8.17
CA GLN A 145 -16.52 6.04 -7.89
C GLN A 145 -17.81 6.49 -7.18
N GLY A 146 -18.80 5.61 -7.03
CA GLY A 146 -20.12 5.96 -6.48
C GLY A 146 -20.18 5.98 -4.95
N HIS A 147 -21.41 5.89 -4.42
CA HIS A 147 -21.63 5.68 -2.99
C HIS A 147 -21.23 4.26 -2.60
N VAL A 148 -20.14 4.12 -1.85
CA VAL A 148 -19.52 2.83 -1.56
C VAL A 148 -18.98 2.76 -0.14
N ASN A 149 -19.03 1.57 0.45
CA ASN A 149 -18.34 1.23 1.70
C ASN A 149 -16.82 1.07 1.49
N HIS A 150 -16.17 2.09 0.91
CA HIS A 150 -14.77 2.07 0.54
C HIS A 150 -14.16 3.48 0.58
N GLY A 151 -12.90 3.58 1.00
CA GLY A 151 -12.16 4.84 1.14
C GLY A 151 -10.84 4.60 1.86
N ALA A 152 -10.09 5.67 2.11
CA ALA A 152 -8.88 5.62 2.91
C ALA A 152 -9.21 5.33 4.38
N LEU A 153 -8.51 4.36 4.97
CA LEU A 153 -8.80 3.82 6.32
C LEU A 153 -7.72 4.16 7.36
N ASP A 154 -6.68 4.89 6.94
CA ASP A 154 -5.57 5.34 7.78
C ASP A 154 -4.71 6.43 7.10
N TYR A 155 -3.68 6.86 7.84
CA TYR A 155 -2.44 7.43 7.33
C TYR A 155 -1.24 6.79 8.07
N LYS A 156 -0.11 6.60 7.37
CA LYS A 156 1.21 6.29 7.97
C LYS A 156 2.25 7.31 7.50
N GLY A 157 3.09 7.79 8.42
CA GLY A 157 4.14 8.75 8.10
C GLY A 157 5.40 8.56 8.93
N THR A 158 6.57 8.56 8.28
CA THR A 158 7.87 8.52 8.95
C THR A 158 8.79 9.62 8.41
N ASN A 159 9.95 9.80 9.05
CA ASN A 159 11.05 10.62 8.57
C ASN A 159 12.37 9.91 8.89
N VAL A 160 13.51 10.43 8.43
CA VAL A 160 14.84 9.81 8.63
C VAL A 160 15.16 9.55 10.12
N SER A 161 14.68 10.37 11.05
CA SER A 161 14.92 10.19 12.50
C SER A 161 14.08 9.05 13.09
N LEU A 162 12.81 8.94 12.66
CA LEU A 162 11.89 7.89 13.09
C LEU A 162 12.22 6.54 12.44
N MET A 163 12.50 6.54 11.13
CA MET A 163 12.91 5.36 10.35
C MET A 163 14.13 4.65 10.96
N LYS A 164 15.15 5.40 11.40
CA LYS A 164 16.34 4.84 12.08
C LYS A 164 16.02 4.06 13.37
N LYS A 165 14.82 4.23 13.92
CA LYS A 165 14.32 3.55 15.12
C LYS A 165 13.23 2.53 14.83
N LEU A 166 12.84 2.36 13.57
CA LEU A 166 11.64 1.63 13.14
C LEU A 166 10.34 2.22 13.73
N GLU A 167 10.27 3.55 13.77
CA GLU A 167 9.13 4.34 14.24
C GLU A 167 8.39 4.99 13.06
N PHE A 168 7.08 5.16 13.22
CA PHE A 168 6.23 5.96 12.34
C PHE A 168 5.02 6.50 13.13
N ARG A 169 4.46 7.61 12.67
CA ARG A 169 3.14 8.09 13.11
C ARG A 169 2.06 7.36 12.30
N ALA A 170 0.98 6.98 12.97
CA ALA A 170 -0.19 6.41 12.33
C ALA A 170 -1.45 7.11 12.82
N GLN A 171 -2.40 7.33 11.91
CA GLN A 171 -3.78 7.72 12.22
C GLN A 171 -4.68 6.61 11.66
N GLY A 172 -5.62 6.12 12.47
CA GLY A 172 -6.59 5.12 12.01
C GLY A 172 -7.98 5.72 11.76
N GLY A 173 -8.73 5.13 10.84
CA GLY A 173 -10.07 5.55 10.45
C GLY A 173 -10.10 6.52 9.26
N PRO A 174 -11.28 6.77 8.67
CA PRO A 174 -11.42 7.71 7.56
C PRO A 174 -11.10 9.14 7.99
N THR A 175 -10.63 9.97 7.05
CA THR A 175 -10.30 11.37 7.31
C THR A 175 -11.50 12.15 7.87
N TRP A 176 -11.25 13.09 8.78
CA TRP A 176 -12.26 13.90 9.46
C TRP A 176 -11.72 15.30 9.78
N GLY A 177 -12.60 16.28 9.95
CA GLY A 177 -12.24 17.68 10.25
C GLY A 177 -12.87 18.62 9.23
N THR A 178 -12.34 18.64 8.01
CA THR A 178 -12.99 19.30 6.85
C THR A 178 -14.20 18.53 6.32
N VAL A 179 -14.32 17.25 6.69
CA VAL A 179 -15.48 16.38 6.42
C VAL A 179 -15.98 15.72 7.71
N PRO A 180 -17.27 15.31 7.78
CA PRO A 180 -17.82 14.66 8.97
C PRO A 180 -17.08 13.36 9.32
N PRO A 181 -16.88 13.06 10.63
CA PRO A 181 -16.40 11.75 11.07
C PRO A 181 -17.36 10.64 10.65
N PHE A 182 -16.83 9.58 10.05
CA PHE A 182 -17.60 8.40 9.67
C PHE A 182 -18.18 7.68 10.91
N LYS A 183 -19.42 7.20 10.80
CA LYS A 183 -20.11 6.42 11.84
C LYS A 183 -20.92 5.28 11.21
N TRP A 184 -20.60 4.04 11.59
CA TRP A 184 -21.33 2.85 11.13
C TRP A 184 -22.83 2.91 11.41
N SER A 185 -23.25 3.47 12.54
CA SER A 185 -24.66 3.55 12.93
C SER A 185 -25.51 4.54 12.13
N THR A 186 -24.90 5.31 11.22
CA THR A 186 -25.59 6.29 10.37
C THR A 186 -25.18 6.16 8.90
N PHE A 187 -24.55 5.04 8.54
CA PHE A 187 -24.22 4.69 7.16
C PHE A 187 -25.28 3.71 6.64
N ASP A 188 -25.70 3.87 5.39
CA ASP A 188 -26.94 3.36 4.80
C ASP A 188 -26.75 2.13 3.91
N PHE A 189 -25.76 1.29 4.23
CA PHE A 189 -25.42 0.02 3.57
C PHE A 189 -25.89 -1.21 4.35
#